data_AF-A0A832SPX5-F1
#
_entry.id   AF-A0A832SPX5-F1
#
_cell.length_a   1.000
_cell.length_b   1.000
_cell.length_c   1.000
_cell.angle_alpha   90.00
_cell.angle_beta   90.00
_cell.angle_gamma   90.00
#
_symmetry.space_group_name_H-M   'P 1'
#
loop_
_entity.id
_entity.type
_entity.pdbx_description
1 polymer ?
#
loop_
_entity_poly.entity_id
_entity_poly.type
_entity_poly.pdbx_seq_one_letter_code
_entity_poly.pdbx_strand_id
1 'polypeptide(L)'
;MNAEIKTGIIFGGLIAAGVVFLAILFTGLDESVSIIQDSGIKKAPNLVGISDYLNTSPEKLSNDMENKVILYDIWTYSCVNCIRTLPYITAWNEKYAEQGLLIIGIHSPEFEFEKNA
;
A
#
# COMPACT_ATOMS: atom_id res chain seq x y z
N MET A 1 -34.31 -42.72 26.38
CA MET A 1 -33.79 -41.84 25.31
C MET A 1 -33.38 -42.71 24.14
N ASN A 2 -33.95 -42.51 22.96
CA ASN A 2 -33.81 -43.41 21.82
C ASN A 2 -32.38 -43.34 21.25
N ALA A 3 -31.85 -44.47 20.78
CA ALA A 3 -30.46 -44.58 20.30
C ALA A 3 -30.11 -43.52 19.25
N GLU A 4 -31.07 -43.15 18.40
CA GLU A 4 -30.96 -42.12 17.36
C GLU A 4 -30.66 -40.72 17.93
N ILE A 5 -31.27 -40.35 19.06
CA ILE A 5 -31.03 -39.06 19.73
C ILE A 5 -29.60 -39.01 20.30
N LYS A 6 -29.10 -40.16 20.79
CA LYS A 6 -27.75 -40.27 21.34
C LYS A 6 -26.69 -40.12 20.24
N THR A 7 -26.95 -40.69 19.06
CA THR A 7 -26.08 -40.55 17.87
C THR A 7 -26.05 -39.11 17.36
N GLY A 8 -27.21 -38.43 17.31
CA GLY A 8 -27.30 -37.03 16.89
C GLY A 8 -26.52 -36.07 17.79
N ILE A 9 -26.58 -36.27 19.12
CA ILE A 9 -25.82 -35.45 20.10
C ILE A 9 -24.30 -35.64 19.93
N ILE A 10 -23.84 -36.87 19.69
CA ILE A 10 -22.42 -37.16 19.49
C ILE A 10 -21.90 -36.50 18.21
N PHE A 11 -22.65 -36.61 17.10
CA PHE A 11 -22.28 -36.00 15.83
C PHE A 11 -22.26 -34.46 15.90
N GLY A 12 -23.26 -33.86 16.54
CA GLY A 12 -23.30 -32.41 16.77
C GLY A 12 -22.14 -31.91 17.63
N GLY A 13 -21.78 -32.66 18.68
CA GLY A 13 -20.64 -32.34 19.53
C GLY A 13 -19.30 -32.40 18.79
N LEU A 14 -19.10 -33.39 17.92
CA LEU A 14 -17.88 -33.51 17.11
C LEU A 14 -17.75 -32.35 16.11
N ILE A 15 -18.83 -31.95 15.46
CA ILE A 15 -18.83 -30.81 14.53
C ILE A 15 -18.49 -29.52 15.29
N ALA A 16 -19.14 -29.26 16.43
CA ALA A 16 -18.87 -28.08 17.23
C ALA A 16 -17.40 -28.03 17.71
N ALA A 17 -16.85 -29.16 18.17
CA ALA A 17 -15.45 -29.25 18.57
C ALA A 17 -14.50 -29.00 17.39
N GLY A 18 -14.82 -29.53 16.20
CA GLY A 18 -14.05 -29.29 14.97
C GLY A 18 -14.03 -27.83 14.56
N VAL A 19 -15.18 -27.14 14.63
CA VAL A 19 -15.28 -25.70 14.31
C VAL A 19 -14.50 -24.86 15.31
N VAL A 20 -14.58 -25.17 16.61
CA VAL A 20 -13.82 -24.46 17.65
C VAL A 20 -12.31 -24.68 17.47
N PHE A 21 -11.88 -25.91 17.19
CA PHE A 21 -10.48 -26.22 16.94
C PHE A 21 -9.92 -25.49 15.70
N LEU A 22 -10.70 -25.46 14.62
CA LEU A 22 -10.32 -24.74 13.40
C LEU A 22 -10.23 -23.24 13.63
N ALA A 23 -11.15 -22.65 14.42
CA ALA A 23 -11.09 -21.24 14.79
C ALA A 23 -9.83 -20.92 15.62
N ILE A 24 -9.48 -21.76 16.60
CA ILE A 24 -8.27 -21.61 17.42
C ILE A 24 -7.01 -21.70 16.55
N LEU A 25 -6.97 -22.64 15.59
CA LEU A 25 -5.86 -22.75 14.64
C LEU A 25 -5.73 -21.50 13.77
N PHE A 26 -6.84 -20.95 13.26
CA PHE A 26 -6.83 -19.74 12.45
C PHE A 26 -6.35 -18.52 13.26
N THR A 27 -6.81 -18.35 14.50
CA THR A 27 -6.35 -17.26 15.35
C THR A 27 -4.87 -17.38 15.73
N GLY A 28 -4.39 -18.60 15.98
CA GLY A 28 -2.97 -18.82 16.29
C GLY A 28 -2.04 -18.62 15.09
N LEU A 29 -2.53 -18.88 13.87
CA LEU A 29 -1.77 -18.64 12.64
C LEU A 29 -1.54 -17.13 12.42
N ASP A 30 -2.57 -16.31 12.67
CA ASP A 30 -2.53 -14.85 12.48
C ASP A 30 -1.45 -14.20 13.38
N GLU A 31 -1.35 -14.65 14.63
CA GLU A 31 -0.34 -14.19 15.58
C GLU A 31 1.09 -14.56 15.12
N SER A 32 1.28 -15.77 14.57
CA SER A 32 2.59 -16.21 14.07
C SER A 32 3.08 -15.45 12.84
N VAL A 33 2.18 -14.98 11.97
CA VAL A 33 2.52 -14.16 10.79
C VAL A 33 2.97 -12.77 11.23
N SER A 34 2.34 -12.20 12.26
CA SER A 34 2.71 -10.87 12.78
C SER A 34 4.14 -10.82 13.37
N ILE A 35 4.62 -11.92 13.96
CA ILE A 35 5.94 -12.01 14.59
C ILE A 35 7.08 -12.13 13.56
N ILE A 36 6.81 -12.65 12.36
CA ILE A 36 7.81 -12.80 11.29
C ILE A 36 8.04 -11.47 10.53
N GLN A 37 7.22 -10.45 10.77
CA GLN A 37 7.22 -9.21 10.00
C GLN A 37 8.15 -8.11 10.52
N ASP A 38 9.17 -8.40 11.33
CA ASP A 38 10.28 -7.44 11.52
C ASP A 38 11.30 -7.59 10.38
N SER A 39 10.89 -7.18 9.18
CA SER A 39 11.75 -7.18 8.00
C SER A 39 12.76 -6.02 7.99
N GLY A 40 12.76 -5.16 9.02
CA GLY A 40 13.51 -3.90 9.03
C GLY A 40 13.04 -2.88 7.97
N ILE A 41 11.97 -3.19 7.22
CA ILE A 41 11.43 -2.33 6.18
C ILE A 41 10.65 -1.19 6.84
N LYS A 42 11.21 0.02 6.74
CA LYS A 42 10.55 1.24 7.21
C LYS A 42 9.54 1.71 6.18
N LYS A 43 8.38 2.16 6.65
CA LYS A 43 7.41 2.87 5.80
C LYS A 43 8.05 4.13 5.23
N ALA A 44 7.68 4.49 4.01
CA ALA A 44 8.03 5.78 3.44
C ALA A 44 7.53 6.92 4.37
N PRO A 45 8.30 8.00 4.52
CA PRO A 45 7.86 9.14 5.32
C PRO A 45 6.65 9.81 4.67
N ASN A 46 5.84 10.48 5.49
CA ASN A 46 4.76 11.33 4.99
C ASN A 46 5.34 12.50 4.20
N LEU A 47 4.64 12.90 3.13
CA LEU A 47 4.94 14.15 2.43
C LEU A 47 4.60 15.33 3.36
N VAL A 48 5.59 16.18 3.62
CA VAL A 48 5.47 17.33 4.52
C VAL A 48 6.05 18.57 3.86
N GLY A 49 5.58 19.75 4.24
CA GLY A 49 6.11 21.02 3.73
C GLY A 49 5.79 21.32 2.26
N ILE A 50 4.80 20.64 1.68
CA ILE A 50 4.35 20.91 0.31
C ILE A 50 3.62 22.26 0.28
N SER A 51 4.13 23.19 -0.54
CA SER A 51 3.56 24.53 -0.67
C SER A 51 2.33 24.56 -1.57
N ASP A 52 2.31 23.76 -2.63
CA ASP A 52 1.23 23.67 -3.59
C ASP A 52 1.20 22.31 -4.31
N TYR A 53 0.08 21.97 -4.94
CA TYR A 53 -0.14 20.73 -5.68
C TYR A 53 -0.54 21.03 -7.12
N LEU A 54 0.16 20.41 -8.07
CA LEU A 54 -0.18 20.45 -9.48
C LEU A 54 -0.79 19.11 -9.90
N ASN A 55 -1.78 19.14 -10.79
CA ASN A 55 -2.52 17.98 -11.33
C ASN A 55 -3.30 17.15 -10.27
N THR A 56 -3.30 17.55 -9.00
CA THR A 56 -3.97 16.86 -7.91
C THR A 56 -4.28 17.80 -6.74
N SER A 57 -4.89 17.26 -5.68
CA SER A 57 -5.06 17.90 -4.38
C SER A 57 -4.53 16.98 -3.28
N PRO A 58 -4.29 17.46 -2.04
CA PRO A 58 -3.85 16.60 -0.93
C PRO A 58 -4.79 15.42 -0.67
N GLU A 59 -6.10 15.66 -0.68
CA GLU A 59 -7.13 14.62 -0.49
C GLU A 59 -7.05 13.58 -1.61
N LYS A 60 -7.05 14.03 -2.86
CA LYS A 60 -7.02 13.14 -4.02
C LYS A 60 -5.73 12.31 -4.03
N LEU A 61 -4.59 12.93 -3.76
CA LEU A 61 -3.31 12.22 -3.70
C LEU A 61 -3.32 11.15 -2.60
N SER A 62 -3.81 11.46 -1.41
CA SER A 62 -3.90 10.49 -0.31
C SER A 62 -4.72 9.25 -0.72
N ASN A 63 -5.84 9.46 -1.42
CA ASN A 63 -6.67 8.37 -1.91
C ASN A 63 -5.98 7.59 -3.04
N ASP A 64 -5.36 8.29 -3.98
CA ASP A 64 -4.68 7.69 -5.14
C ASP A 64 -3.49 6.82 -4.72
N MET A 65 -2.88 7.07 -3.57
CA MET A 65 -1.73 6.31 -3.04
C MET A 65 -2.10 4.92 -2.52
N GLU A 66 -3.38 4.64 -2.23
CA GLU A 66 -3.79 3.36 -1.67
C GLU A 66 -3.59 2.21 -2.67
N ASN A 67 -2.94 1.12 -2.22
CA ASN A 67 -2.70 -0.09 -3.01
C ASN A 67 -1.93 0.15 -4.33
N LYS A 68 -1.13 1.21 -4.41
CA LYS A 68 -0.26 1.51 -5.55
C LYS A 68 1.20 1.20 -5.27
N VAL A 69 1.96 0.92 -6.33
CA VAL A 69 3.41 1.06 -6.33
C VAL A 69 3.71 2.53 -6.57
N ILE A 70 4.45 3.17 -5.66
CA ILE A 70 4.71 4.61 -5.71
C ILE A 70 6.16 4.87 -6.08
N LEU A 71 6.38 5.69 -7.12
CA LEU A 71 7.68 6.25 -7.48
C LEU A 71 7.70 7.72 -7.10
N TYR A 72 8.58 8.10 -6.18
CA TYR A 72 8.87 9.50 -5.87
C TYR A 72 10.02 9.99 -6.75
N ASP A 73 9.77 10.99 -7.59
CA ASP A 73 10.78 11.62 -8.44
C ASP A 73 11.07 13.02 -7.92
N ILE A 74 12.26 13.24 -7.34
CA ILE A 74 12.67 14.54 -6.80
C ILE A 74 13.37 15.30 -7.93
N TRP A 75 12.79 16.42 -8.33
CA TRP A 75 13.24 17.12 -9.53
C TRP A 75 13.08 18.63 -9.43
N THR A 76 13.68 19.35 -10.37
CA THR A 76 13.38 20.76 -10.63
C THR A 76 13.49 21.04 -12.12
N TYR A 77 12.71 22.00 -12.63
CA TYR A 77 12.51 22.14 -14.08
C TYR A 77 13.75 22.66 -14.84
N SER A 78 14.64 23.42 -14.20
CA SER A 78 15.85 23.91 -14.90
C SER A 78 17.02 22.92 -14.86
N CYS A 79 16.89 21.83 -14.09
CA CYS A 79 17.94 20.83 -13.97
C CYS A 79 18.04 19.97 -15.25
N VAL A 80 19.14 20.13 -15.98
CA VAL A 80 19.40 19.36 -17.22
C VAL A 80 19.40 17.85 -17.00
N ASN A 81 19.77 17.38 -15.80
CA ASN A 81 19.75 15.95 -15.49
C ASN A 81 18.30 15.44 -15.31
N CYS A 82 17.44 16.22 -14.66
CA CYS A 82 16.01 15.90 -14.55
C CYS A 82 15.32 15.92 -15.92
N ILE A 83 15.65 16.90 -16.77
CA ILE A 83 15.12 16.95 -18.15
C ILE A 83 15.50 15.70 -18.93
N ARG A 84 16.73 15.17 -18.74
CA ARG A 84 17.18 13.95 -19.40
C ARG A 84 16.48 12.68 -18.90
N THR A 85 15.99 12.66 -17.66
CA THR A 85 15.25 11.52 -17.10
C THR A 85 13.76 11.57 -17.41
N LEU A 86 13.20 12.77 -17.65
CA LEU A 86 11.76 12.98 -17.87
C LEU A 86 11.15 12.06 -18.95
N PRO A 87 11.77 11.83 -20.13
CA PRO A 87 11.20 10.91 -21.12
C PRO A 87 10.98 9.48 -20.60
N TYR A 88 11.86 8.99 -19.71
CA TYR A 88 11.72 7.66 -19.10
C TYR A 88 10.59 7.62 -18.08
N ILE A 89 10.47 8.67 -17.26
CA ILE A 89 9.38 8.82 -16.29
C ILE A 89 8.03 8.84 -17.01
N THR A 90 7.90 9.63 -18.08
CA THR A 90 6.67 9.67 -18.90
C THR A 90 6.38 8.31 -19.53
N ALA A 91 7.37 7.64 -20.12
CA ALA A 91 7.19 6.32 -20.71
C ALA A 91 6.76 5.25 -19.67
N TRP A 92 7.26 5.33 -18.44
CA TRP A 92 6.81 4.44 -17.36
C TRP A 92 5.38 4.73 -16.92
N ASN A 93 4.99 6.00 -16.84
CA ASN A 93 3.61 6.36 -16.54
C ASN A 93 2.66 5.81 -17.61
N GLU A 94 2.96 6.04 -18.89
CA GLU A 94 2.17 5.51 -20.02
C GLU A 94 2.04 3.99 -19.98
N LYS A 95 3.12 3.29 -19.61
CA LYS A 95 3.14 1.82 -19.61
C LYS A 95 2.47 1.19 -18.40
N TYR A 96 2.58 1.80 -17.22
CA TYR A 96 2.29 1.14 -15.94
C TYR A 96 1.24 1.83 -15.07
N ALA A 97 0.75 3.03 -15.41
CA ALA A 97 -0.23 3.73 -14.59
C ALA A 97 -1.52 2.90 -14.37
N GLU A 98 -2.04 2.29 -15.44
CA GLU A 98 -3.21 1.41 -15.38
C GLU A 98 -2.94 0.10 -14.62
N GLN A 99 -1.67 -0.28 -14.47
CA GLN A 99 -1.23 -1.47 -13.75
C GLN A 99 -0.93 -1.19 -12.26
N GLY A 100 -1.17 0.04 -11.80
CA GLY A 100 -1.00 0.40 -10.39
C GLY A 100 0.29 1.14 -10.04
N LEU A 101 1.05 1.63 -11.03
CA LEU A 101 2.13 2.60 -10.77
C LEU A 101 1.54 4.00 -10.56
N LEU A 102 1.95 4.67 -9.49
CA LEU A 102 1.70 6.10 -9.25
C LEU A 102 3.06 6.83 -9.18
N ILE A 103 3.26 7.82 -10.04
CA ILE A 103 4.46 8.66 -10.02
C ILE A 103 4.11 9.99 -9.36
N ILE A 104 4.87 10.36 -8.32
CA ILE A 104 4.73 11.63 -7.60
C ILE A 104 5.99 12.43 -7.86
N GLY A 105 5.87 13.48 -8.70
CA GLY A 105 6.95 14.44 -8.93
C GLY A 105 7.05 15.44 -7.79
N ILE A 106 8.09 15.34 -6.96
CA ILE A 106 8.39 16.27 -5.88
C ILE A 106 9.29 17.37 -6.44
N HIS A 107 8.67 18.46 -6.89
CA HIS A 107 9.40 19.66 -7.33
C HIS A 107 10.10 20.31 -6.13
N SER A 108 11.43 20.24 -6.10
CA SER A 108 12.28 20.78 -5.03
C SER A 108 13.23 21.82 -5.63
N PRO A 109 12.81 23.10 -5.66
CA PRO A 109 13.57 24.20 -6.27
C PRO A 109 15.04 24.26 -5.83
N GLU A 110 15.94 24.32 -6.80
CA GLU A 110 17.36 24.68 -6.59
C GLU A 110 17.50 26.20 -6.49
N PHE A 111 16.71 26.94 -7.29
CA PHE A 111 16.76 28.39 -7.36
C PHE A 111 15.42 29.07 -7.03
N GLU A 112 15.48 30.34 -6.60
CA GLU A 112 14.29 31.11 -6.21
C GLU A 112 13.26 31.23 -7.34
N PHE A 113 13.73 31.40 -8.57
CA PHE A 113 12.87 31.53 -9.74
C PHE A 113 12.11 30.23 -10.06
N GLU A 114 12.54 29.10 -9.51
CA GLU A 114 11.87 27.81 -9.73
C GLU A 114 10.66 27.59 -8.83
N LYS A 115 10.47 28.43 -7.80
CA LYS A 115 9.31 28.34 -6.89
C LYS A 115 8.00 28.79 -7.53
N ASN A 116 8.07 29.61 -8.58
CA ASN A 116 6.91 30.22 -9.25
C ASN A 116 6.58 29.53 -10.59
N ALA A 117 6.72 28.20 -10.62
CA ALA A 117 6.50 27.37 -11.82
C ALA A 117 5.02 27.01 -12.00
#